data_AF-A0A2T4VAT0-F1
#
_entry.id   AF-A0A2T4VAT0-F1
#
_cell.length_a   1.000
_cell.length_b   1.000
_cell.length_c   1.000
_cell.angle_alpha   90.00
_cell.angle_beta   90.00
_cell.angle_gamma   90.00
#
_symmetry.space_group_name_H-M   'P 1'
#
loop_
_entity.id
_entity.type
_entity.pdbx_description
1 polymer ?
#
loop_
_entity_poly.entity_id
_entity_poly.type
_entity_poly.pdbx_seq_one_letter_code
_entity_poly.pdbx_strand_id
1 'polypeptide(L)'
;MNKSLIPLLALPVLFTAGRATAAEPSCQELSDQYAIVAGQGFGFAPADVQAQWKQKGCNTRPQASLVSALCQEMSDRFDIVAGSSFGSASADTQGSWKALSCNAKPRSCQELSDQYAIVANQGLGFAPDYVKTTVWAKKSCATRPQTAKVTPLCQEMSDRYGIVAGGTFGTADTDVQNSWKALSCTTKPSASCQELSDQYAIVAGKGFGFAPADVQAQWKQKGCNTRPQASLVSALCQEMSDRFDIVAGSSFGSANADTQGSWKALSCNAKPRSCQELSDQYAIVANQGLGFAPDYVKTTVWAKKSCATRPQTAKVTPLCQEMSDRYGIVAGGTFGTADTDVQNSWKALSCTTKPSSK
;
A
#
# COMPACT_ATOMS: atom_id res chain seq x y z
N MET A 1 35.38 9.55 -9.24
CA MET A 1 34.85 8.25 -8.76
C MET A 1 33.34 8.38 -8.63
N ASN A 2 32.60 8.05 -9.70
CA ASN A 2 31.14 8.14 -9.73
C ASN A 2 30.54 6.99 -8.93
N LYS A 3 30.02 7.27 -7.73
CA LYS A 3 29.19 6.33 -6.98
C LYS A 3 27.84 6.24 -7.68
N SER A 4 27.60 5.10 -8.33
CA SER A 4 26.31 4.76 -8.95
C SER A 4 25.21 4.81 -7.88
N LEU A 5 24.23 5.69 -8.06
CA LEU A 5 22.98 5.67 -7.32
C LEU A 5 22.24 4.40 -7.73
N ILE A 6 22.14 3.43 -6.82
CA ILE A 6 21.28 2.25 -7.01
C ILE A 6 19.84 2.78 -7.05
N PRO A 7 19.08 2.58 -8.14
CA PRO A 7 17.67 2.94 -8.14
C PRO A 7 16.98 2.14 -7.05
N LEU A 8 16.33 2.83 -6.11
CA LEU A 8 15.38 2.19 -5.22
C LEU A 8 14.33 1.54 -6.10
N LEU A 9 14.37 0.21 -6.17
CA LEU A 9 13.20 -0.58 -6.50
C LEU A 9 12.24 -0.39 -5.33
N ALA A 10 11.53 0.73 -5.32
CA ALA A 10 10.19 0.75 -4.77
C ALA A 10 9.44 -0.30 -5.58
N LEU A 11 9.36 -1.53 -5.06
CA LEU A 11 8.29 -2.43 -5.46
C LEU A 11 7.02 -1.58 -5.38
N PRO A 12 6.33 -1.35 -6.50
CA PRO A 12 5.09 -0.60 -6.45
C PRO A 12 4.20 -1.37 -5.46
N VAL A 13 3.96 -0.76 -4.30
CA VAL A 13 2.85 -1.17 -3.46
C VAL A 13 1.64 -0.75 -4.27
N LEU A 14 1.21 -1.65 -5.16
CA LEU A 14 0.00 -1.54 -5.95
C LEU A 14 -1.16 -1.50 -4.95
N PHE A 15 -1.49 -0.30 -4.51
CA PHE A 15 -2.77 0.00 -3.88
C PHE A 15 -3.84 -0.06 -4.97
N THR A 16 -4.20 -1.27 -5.40
CA THR A 16 -5.38 -1.50 -6.24
C THR A 16 -6.62 -1.38 -5.37
N ALA A 17 -7.15 -0.18 -5.23
CA ALA A 17 -8.50 0.04 -4.71
C ALA A 17 -9.51 -0.11 -5.85
N GLY A 18 -10.27 -1.21 -5.84
CA GLY A 18 -11.41 -1.43 -6.74
C GLY A 18 -11.39 -2.82 -7.37
N ARG A 19 -12.34 -3.68 -6.99
CA ARG A 19 -12.49 -5.05 -7.51
C ARG A 19 -12.75 -5.05 -9.04
N ALA A 20 -11.69 -5.08 -9.84
CA ALA A 20 -11.44 -6.29 -10.61
C ALA A 20 -11.03 -7.35 -9.58
N THR A 21 -11.55 -8.58 -9.63
CA THR A 21 -11.01 -9.68 -8.80
C THR A 21 -9.49 -9.60 -8.88
N ALA A 22 -8.82 -9.17 -7.80
CA ALA A 22 -7.37 -9.02 -7.84
C ALA A 22 -6.86 -10.39 -8.26
N ALA A 23 -6.27 -10.45 -9.45
CA ALA A 23 -5.81 -11.71 -10.01
C ALA A 23 -4.93 -12.34 -8.93
N GLU A 24 -5.18 -13.61 -8.61
CA GLU A 24 -4.33 -14.26 -7.62
C GLU A 24 -2.87 -14.10 -8.05
N PRO A 25 -1.96 -13.74 -7.14
CA PRO A 25 -0.56 -13.57 -7.49
C PRO A 25 -0.05 -14.87 -8.12
N SER A 26 0.65 -14.70 -9.24
CA SER A 26 1.35 -15.76 -9.93
C SER A 26 2.46 -16.33 -9.05
N CYS A 27 2.91 -17.54 -9.35
CA CYS A 27 4.07 -18.12 -8.66
C CYS A 27 5.30 -17.20 -8.75
N GLN A 28 5.46 -16.48 -9.87
CA GLN A 28 6.59 -15.57 -10.03
C GLN A 28 6.50 -14.38 -9.06
N GLU A 29 5.34 -13.76 -8.95
CA GLU A 29 5.12 -12.64 -8.02
C GLU A 29 5.35 -13.07 -6.57
N LEU A 30 4.86 -14.26 -6.17
CA LEU A 30 5.12 -14.80 -4.83
C LEU A 30 6.61 -15.04 -4.58
N SER A 31 7.33 -15.56 -5.57
CA SER A 31 8.77 -15.78 -5.48
C SER A 31 9.54 -14.46 -5.34
N ASP A 32 9.21 -13.50 -6.20
CA ASP A 32 9.80 -12.17 -6.26
C ASP A 32 9.52 -11.34 -5.01
N GLN A 33 8.37 -11.56 -4.37
CA GLN A 33 7.96 -10.82 -3.17
C GLN A 33 8.54 -11.41 -1.88
N TYR A 34 8.63 -12.74 -1.77
CA TYR A 34 8.95 -13.41 -0.50
C TYR A 34 10.27 -14.18 -0.49
N ALA A 35 11.05 -14.08 -1.57
CA ALA A 35 12.29 -14.82 -1.76
C ALA A 35 12.12 -16.35 -1.73
N ILE A 36 10.96 -16.86 -2.18
CA ILE A 36 10.69 -18.30 -2.23
C ILE A 36 11.46 -18.93 -3.37
N VAL A 37 12.17 -20.04 -3.11
CA VAL A 37 12.88 -20.80 -4.14
C VAL A 37 12.36 -22.23 -4.16
N ALA A 38 11.80 -22.66 -5.30
CA ALA A 38 11.21 -23.98 -5.46
C ALA A 38 12.14 -25.10 -4.98
N GLY A 39 11.65 -25.93 -4.07
CA GLY A 39 12.38 -27.07 -3.50
C GLY A 39 13.55 -26.73 -2.57
N GLN A 40 13.82 -25.45 -2.31
CA GLN A 40 14.93 -25.01 -1.46
C GLN A 40 14.47 -24.29 -0.20
N GLY A 41 13.37 -23.54 -0.27
CA GLY A 41 12.79 -22.90 0.91
C GLY A 41 11.81 -21.77 0.58
N PHE A 42 11.31 -21.13 1.63
CA PHE A 42 10.22 -20.15 1.55
C PHE A 42 10.63 -18.70 1.87
N GLY A 43 11.93 -18.40 1.94
CA GLY A 43 12.43 -17.07 2.23
C GLY A 43 11.82 -16.49 3.50
N PHE A 44 11.10 -15.38 3.38
CA PHE A 44 10.33 -14.77 4.47
C PHE A 44 8.82 -14.83 4.25
N ALA A 45 8.35 -15.73 3.39
CA ALA A 45 6.95 -16.01 3.23
C ALA A 45 6.32 -16.40 4.57
N PRO A 46 5.26 -15.71 5.01
CA PRO A 46 4.50 -16.16 6.16
C PRO A 46 3.90 -17.56 5.90
N ALA A 47 3.41 -18.25 6.94
CA ALA A 47 2.93 -19.64 6.85
C ALA A 47 1.83 -19.80 5.80
N ASP A 48 1.04 -18.74 5.68
CA ASP A 48 0.95 -17.95 4.48
C ASP A 48 1.39 -18.56 3.13
N VAL A 49 2.11 -17.78 2.34
CA VAL A 49 2.46 -18.06 0.96
C VAL A 49 2.91 -19.45 0.71
N GLN A 50 3.51 -20.08 1.72
CA GLN A 50 3.93 -21.45 1.68
C GLN A 50 2.80 -22.41 1.29
N ALA A 51 1.60 -22.29 1.87
CA ALA A 51 0.51 -23.19 1.48
C ALA A 51 -0.04 -22.86 0.09
N GLN A 52 -0.20 -21.58 -0.25
CA GLN A 52 -0.63 -21.17 -1.60
C GLN A 52 0.36 -21.65 -2.66
N TRP A 53 1.66 -21.45 -2.44
CA TRP A 53 2.76 -21.92 -3.29
C TRP A 53 2.70 -23.43 -3.50
N LYS A 54 2.51 -24.19 -2.41
CA LYS A 54 2.39 -25.66 -2.45
C LYS A 54 1.14 -26.09 -3.22
N GLN A 55 -0.02 -25.47 -2.95
CA GLN A 55 -1.27 -25.77 -3.63
C GLN A 55 -1.19 -25.52 -5.13
N LYS A 56 -0.50 -24.46 -5.54
CA LYS A 56 -0.29 -24.12 -6.96
C LYS A 56 0.77 -24.99 -7.66
N GLY A 57 1.51 -25.83 -6.92
CA GLY A 57 2.61 -26.60 -7.48
C GLY A 57 3.71 -25.71 -8.07
N CYS A 58 3.95 -24.55 -7.45
CA CYS A 58 4.85 -23.54 -7.99
C CYS A 58 6.29 -24.06 -8.12
N ASN A 59 6.87 -23.88 -9.31
CA ASN A 59 8.25 -24.23 -9.61
C ASN A 59 8.97 -23.05 -10.26
N THR A 60 9.26 -22.01 -9.48
CA THR A 60 10.04 -20.86 -9.94
C THR A 60 11.00 -20.36 -8.86
N ARG A 61 11.81 -19.37 -9.22
CA ARG A 61 12.74 -18.64 -8.35
C ARG A 61 12.63 -17.14 -8.60
N PRO A 62 13.14 -16.30 -7.69
CA PRO A 62 13.07 -14.86 -7.86
C PRO A 62 13.85 -14.41 -9.09
N GLN A 63 13.37 -13.35 -9.74
CA GLN A 63 14.08 -12.69 -10.83
C GLN A 63 15.47 -12.25 -10.36
N ALA A 64 16.48 -12.46 -11.22
CA ALA A 64 17.88 -12.19 -10.88
C ALA A 64 18.12 -10.73 -10.42
N SER A 65 17.39 -9.77 -11.01
CA SER A 65 17.43 -8.35 -10.66
C SER A 65 16.94 -8.05 -9.23
N LEU A 66 16.13 -8.93 -8.64
CA LEU A 66 15.55 -8.75 -7.30
C LEU A 66 16.36 -9.45 -6.21
N VAL A 67 17.19 -10.44 -6.56
CA VAL A 67 17.89 -11.31 -5.60
C VAL A 67 18.69 -10.50 -4.58
N SER A 68 19.43 -9.46 -4.99
CA SER A 68 20.21 -8.65 -4.05
C SER A 68 19.34 -7.93 -3.02
N ALA A 69 18.18 -7.41 -3.42
CA ALA A 69 17.25 -6.73 -2.52
C ALA A 69 16.60 -7.73 -1.55
N LEU A 70 16.20 -8.90 -2.04
CA LEU A 70 15.61 -9.97 -1.24
C LEU A 70 16.60 -10.55 -0.23
N CYS A 71 17.87 -10.75 -0.63
CA CYS A 71 18.93 -11.13 0.28
C CYS A 71 19.13 -10.08 1.38
N GLN A 72 19.12 -8.80 1.02
CA GLN A 72 19.23 -7.74 2.02
C GLN A 72 18.04 -7.71 2.98
N GLU A 73 16.82 -7.93 2.50
CA GLU A 73 15.64 -8.00 3.36
C GLU A 73 15.68 -9.20 4.33
N MET A 74 16.05 -10.40 3.85
CA MET A 74 16.25 -11.56 4.72
C MET A 74 17.32 -11.28 5.79
N SER A 75 18.40 -10.61 5.40
CA SER A 75 19.46 -10.24 6.32
C SER A 75 18.96 -9.28 7.39
N ASP A 76 18.23 -8.24 7.00
CA ASP A 76 17.68 -7.25 7.93
C ASP A 76 16.63 -7.86 8.86
N ARG A 77 15.74 -8.71 8.33
CA ARG A 77 14.61 -9.27 9.07
C ARG A 77 15.05 -10.31 10.10
N PHE A 78 16.05 -11.13 9.78
CA PHE A 78 16.45 -12.26 10.61
C PHE A 78 17.86 -12.13 11.20
N ASP A 79 18.50 -10.98 11.06
CA ASP A 79 19.89 -10.75 11.47
C ASP A 79 20.88 -11.77 10.86
N ILE A 80 20.66 -12.19 9.60
CA ILE A 80 21.57 -13.11 8.89
C ILE A 80 22.85 -12.36 8.51
N VAL A 81 24.01 -12.89 8.86
CA VAL A 81 25.33 -12.40 8.45
C VAL A 81 25.99 -13.45 7.57
N ALA A 82 26.17 -13.15 6.28
CA ALA A 82 26.77 -14.06 5.32
C ALA A 82 28.08 -14.68 5.85
N GLY A 83 28.18 -16.01 5.80
CA GLY A 83 29.35 -16.77 6.24
C GLY A 83 29.58 -16.81 7.76
N SER A 84 28.70 -16.21 8.58
CA SER A 84 28.88 -16.13 10.02
C SER A 84 27.70 -16.68 10.82
N SER A 85 26.48 -16.20 10.56
CA SER A 85 25.29 -16.55 11.36
C SER A 85 24.02 -16.45 10.53
N PHE A 86 23.03 -17.29 10.85
CA PHE A 86 21.67 -17.19 10.31
C PHE A 86 20.71 -16.44 11.25
N GLY A 87 21.21 -15.90 12.37
CA GLY A 87 20.39 -15.16 13.33
C GLY A 87 19.14 -15.93 13.76
N SER A 88 17.96 -15.34 13.54
CA SER A 88 16.65 -15.95 13.84
C SER A 88 15.99 -16.65 12.64
N ALA A 89 16.71 -16.84 11.52
CA ALA A 89 16.15 -17.40 10.30
C ALA A 89 15.77 -18.89 10.47
N SER A 90 14.57 -19.25 10.03
CA SER A 90 14.11 -20.64 10.00
C SER A 90 14.88 -21.46 8.96
N ALA A 91 14.81 -22.79 9.05
CA ALA A 91 15.46 -23.68 8.08
C ALA A 91 15.05 -23.37 6.63
N ASP A 92 13.77 -23.02 6.39
CA ASP A 92 13.25 -22.65 5.08
C ASP A 92 13.86 -21.33 4.57
N THR A 93 13.99 -20.34 5.45
CA THR A 93 14.66 -19.08 5.11
C THR A 93 16.14 -19.34 4.77
N GLN A 94 16.82 -20.17 5.56
CA GLN A 94 18.23 -20.53 5.32
C GLN A 94 18.41 -21.26 3.99
N GLY A 95 17.48 -22.16 3.63
CA GLY A 95 17.49 -22.86 2.35
C GLY A 95 17.38 -21.90 1.16
N SER A 96 16.48 -20.91 1.26
CA SER A 96 16.33 -19.86 0.24
C SER A 96 17.56 -18.97 0.15
N TRP A 97 18.09 -18.55 1.29
CA TRP A 97 19.33 -17.76 1.37
C TRP A 97 20.49 -18.45 0.65
N LYS A 98 20.70 -19.75 0.91
CA LYS A 98 21.75 -20.55 0.29
C LYS A 98 21.51 -20.70 -1.22
N ALA A 99 20.29 -21.02 -1.62
CA ALA A 99 19.93 -21.21 -3.02
C ALA A 99 20.07 -19.93 -3.87
N LEU A 100 19.86 -18.77 -3.25
CA LEU A 100 20.07 -17.46 -3.87
C LEU A 100 21.54 -17.00 -3.82
N SER A 101 22.44 -17.77 -3.19
CA SER A 101 23.84 -17.39 -3.01
C SER A 101 23.99 -16.01 -2.35
N CYS A 102 23.14 -15.72 -1.35
CA CYS A 102 23.09 -14.43 -0.70
C CYS A 102 24.40 -14.11 0.03
N ASN A 103 24.92 -12.90 -0.21
CA ASN A 103 26.08 -12.33 0.47
C ASN A 103 25.74 -10.93 1.01
N ALA A 104 24.89 -10.88 2.04
CA ALA A 104 24.46 -9.65 2.69
C ALA A 104 24.69 -9.70 4.21
N LYS A 105 24.69 -8.53 4.85
CA LYS A 105 24.70 -8.36 6.30
C LYS A 105 23.60 -7.37 6.70
N PRO A 106 23.09 -7.41 7.95
CA PRO A 106 21.97 -6.57 8.33
C PRO A 106 22.36 -5.10 8.23
N ARG A 107 21.46 -4.27 7.70
CA ARG A 107 21.62 -2.81 7.67
C ARG A 107 21.82 -2.28 9.08
N SER A 108 22.72 -1.31 9.18
CA SER A 108 22.91 -0.49 10.37
C SER A 108 21.70 0.40 10.63
N CYS A 109 21.57 0.92 11.86
CA CYS A 109 20.53 1.89 12.19
C CYS A 109 20.57 3.11 11.26
N GLN A 110 21.77 3.59 10.91
CA GLN A 110 21.92 4.74 10.02
C GLN A 110 21.39 4.45 8.61
N GLU A 111 21.68 3.26 8.06
CA GLU A 111 21.16 2.86 6.75
C GLU A 111 19.64 2.75 6.75
N LEU A 112 19.03 2.25 7.84
CA LEU A 112 17.57 2.20 7.98
C LEU A 112 16.96 3.60 8.08
N SER A 113 17.56 4.51 8.86
CA SER A 113 17.17 5.92 8.89
C SER A 113 17.22 6.54 7.50
N ASP A 114 18.36 6.39 6.81
CA ASP A 114 18.60 6.96 5.48
C ASP A 114 17.68 6.40 4.40
N GLN A 115 17.13 5.20 4.62
CA GLN A 115 16.25 4.53 3.67
C GLN A 115 14.77 4.82 3.91
N TYR A 116 14.33 4.89 5.17
CA TYR A 116 12.91 4.94 5.50
C TYR A 116 12.47 6.26 6.15
N ALA A 117 13.35 7.26 6.17
CA ALA A 117 13.13 8.53 6.87
C ALA A 117 12.86 8.37 8.39
N ILE A 118 13.40 7.32 9.02
CA ILE A 118 13.23 7.09 10.46
C ILE A 118 14.03 8.13 11.24
N VAL A 119 13.34 8.90 12.09
CA VAL A 119 13.94 9.83 13.05
C VAL A 119 13.68 9.31 14.46
N ALA A 120 14.74 8.86 15.14
CA ALA A 120 14.63 8.29 16.48
C ALA A 120 13.79 9.17 17.43
N ASN A 121 12.85 8.54 18.13
CA ASN A 121 11.92 9.17 19.09
C ASN A 121 10.97 10.22 18.51
N GLN A 122 10.90 10.38 17.19
CA GLN A 122 10.00 11.35 16.54
C GLN A 122 9.06 10.66 15.57
N GLY A 123 9.55 9.76 14.72
CA GLY A 123 8.70 8.97 13.83
C GLY A 123 9.49 7.91 13.08
N LEU A 124 8.79 6.87 12.64
CA LEU A 124 9.38 5.74 11.90
C LEU A 124 9.27 5.89 10.38
N GLY A 125 9.04 7.12 9.91
CA GLY A 125 8.86 7.48 8.52
C GLY A 125 7.92 6.52 7.80
N PHE A 126 8.33 6.07 6.62
CA PHE A 126 7.61 5.09 5.80
C PHE A 126 8.21 3.68 5.92
N ALA A 127 8.82 3.37 7.05
CA ALA A 127 9.39 2.05 7.29
C ALA A 127 8.30 0.97 7.22
N PRO A 128 8.55 -0.20 6.61
CA PRO A 128 7.64 -1.32 6.70
C PRO A 128 7.59 -1.87 8.13
N ASP A 129 6.51 -2.56 8.49
CA ASP A 129 6.24 -2.95 9.88
C ASP A 129 7.32 -3.84 10.49
N TYR A 130 7.95 -4.73 9.70
CA TYR A 130 9.05 -5.55 10.20
C TYR A 130 10.25 -4.68 10.61
N VAL A 131 10.51 -3.57 9.91
CA VAL A 131 11.56 -2.62 10.31
C VAL A 131 11.14 -1.91 11.59
N LYS A 132 9.89 -1.44 11.69
CA LYS A 132 9.37 -0.76 12.88
C LYS A 132 9.44 -1.64 14.13
N THR A 133 8.90 -2.85 14.04
CA THR A 133 8.65 -3.74 15.19
C THR A 133 9.79 -4.69 15.49
N THR A 134 10.51 -5.18 14.47
CA THR A 134 11.49 -6.25 14.63
C THR A 134 12.91 -5.71 14.61
N VAL A 135 13.23 -4.80 13.68
CA VAL A 135 14.62 -4.35 13.48
C VAL A 135 14.93 -3.14 14.35
N TRP A 136 14.14 -2.08 14.25
CA TRP A 136 14.41 -0.80 14.90
C TRP A 136 14.26 -0.88 16.41
N ALA A 137 13.16 -1.48 16.90
CA ALA A 137 12.90 -1.66 18.32
C ALA A 137 13.96 -2.54 19.01
N LYS A 138 14.33 -3.67 18.38
CA LYS A 138 15.33 -4.61 18.92
C LYS A 138 16.74 -4.03 19.02
N LYS A 139 17.13 -3.19 18.04
CA LYS A 139 18.48 -2.60 17.98
C LYS A 139 18.65 -1.35 18.85
N SER A 140 17.58 -0.87 19.49
CA SER A 140 17.59 0.38 20.29
C SER A 140 18.23 1.55 19.52
N CYS A 141 17.89 1.66 18.23
CA CYS A 141 18.50 2.63 17.33
C CYS A 141 18.21 4.07 17.74
N ALA A 142 19.24 4.93 17.71
CA ALA A 142 19.16 6.35 18.02
C ALA A 142 19.74 7.21 16.89
N THR A 143 19.36 6.93 15.64
CA THR A 143 19.85 7.64 14.45
C THR A 143 18.78 8.51 13.79
N ARG A 144 19.23 9.39 12.91
CA ARG A 144 18.44 10.28 12.05
C ARG A 144 19.03 10.22 10.63
N PRO A 145 18.24 10.44 9.55
CA PRO A 145 18.80 10.44 8.21
C PRO A 145 19.92 11.48 8.06
N GLN A 146 20.96 11.12 7.32
CA GLN A 146 22.04 12.03 6.97
C GLN A 146 21.49 13.23 6.19
N THR A 147 22.06 14.42 6.36
CA THR A 147 21.60 15.65 5.72
C THR A 147 21.44 15.51 4.20
N ALA A 148 22.38 14.84 3.54
CA ALA A 148 22.34 14.60 2.09
C ALA A 148 21.17 13.69 1.64
N LYS A 149 20.55 12.95 2.56
CA LYS A 149 19.41 12.05 2.32
C LYS A 149 18.08 12.71 2.63
N VAL A 150 18.06 13.78 3.43
CA VAL A 150 16.83 14.43 3.87
C VAL A 150 15.99 14.92 2.69
N THR A 151 16.56 15.68 1.75
CA THR A 151 15.78 16.21 0.61
C THR A 151 15.16 15.11 -0.26
N PRO A 152 15.89 14.06 -0.70
CA PRO A 152 15.27 12.93 -1.40
C PRO A 152 14.16 12.23 -0.61
N LEU A 153 14.37 12.00 0.70
CA LEU A 153 13.37 11.35 1.55
C LEU A 153 12.10 12.20 1.73
N CYS A 154 12.27 13.51 1.89
CA CYS A 154 11.15 14.44 1.88
C CYS A 154 10.40 14.40 0.55
N GLN A 155 11.12 14.34 -0.58
CA GLN A 155 10.46 14.23 -1.89
C GLN A 155 9.68 12.92 -2.01
N GLU A 156 10.27 11.80 -1.57
CA GLU A 156 9.60 10.50 -1.59
C GLU A 156 8.34 10.47 -0.72
N MET A 157 8.41 11.00 0.52
CA MET A 157 7.22 11.10 1.38
C MET A 157 6.14 11.99 0.74
N SER A 158 6.55 13.08 0.09
CA SER A 158 5.65 13.98 -0.60
C SER A 158 4.95 13.28 -1.77
N ASP A 159 5.71 12.57 -2.60
CA ASP A 159 5.21 11.87 -3.78
C ASP A 159 4.29 10.72 -3.39
N ARG A 160 4.71 9.93 -2.40
CA ARG A 160 4.03 8.72 -1.97
C ARG A 160 2.73 8.98 -1.24
N TYR A 161 2.69 10.03 -0.42
CA TYR A 161 1.54 10.30 0.45
C TYR A 161 0.80 11.60 0.11
N GLY A 162 1.23 12.33 -0.92
CA GLY A 162 0.62 13.59 -1.30
C GLY A 162 0.85 14.72 -0.29
N ILE A 163 1.96 14.70 0.45
CA ILE A 163 2.25 15.72 1.48
C ILE A 163 2.70 17.01 0.80
N VAL A 164 2.06 18.13 1.11
CA VAL A 164 2.46 19.47 0.63
C VAL A 164 3.02 20.27 1.80
N ALA A 165 4.24 20.80 1.67
CA ALA A 165 4.81 21.67 2.70
C ALA A 165 3.91 22.89 3.01
N GLY A 166 3.57 23.07 4.29
CA GLY A 166 2.63 24.11 4.73
C GLY A 166 1.16 23.87 4.33
N GLY A 167 0.86 22.74 3.70
CA GLY A 167 -0.47 22.35 3.25
C GLY A 167 -1.00 21.12 4.00
N THR A 168 -1.52 20.14 3.26
CA THR A 168 -2.09 18.91 3.80
C THR A 168 -1.05 17.78 3.84
N PHE A 169 -1.32 16.76 4.67
CA PHE A 169 -0.51 15.54 4.73
C PHE A 169 -0.99 14.42 3.79
N GLY A 170 -1.95 14.71 2.91
CA GLY A 170 -2.58 13.72 2.04
C GLY A 170 -2.99 12.46 2.79
N THR A 171 -2.45 11.30 2.40
CA THR A 171 -2.73 9.98 2.99
C THR A 171 -1.64 9.53 3.98
N ALA A 172 -0.77 10.42 4.44
CA ALA A 172 0.33 10.08 5.35
C ALA A 172 -0.19 9.72 6.75
N ASP A 173 0.27 8.59 7.29
CA ASP A 173 0.02 8.21 8.68
C ASP A 173 0.82 9.09 9.67
N THR A 174 0.54 8.93 10.96
CA THR A 174 1.19 9.70 12.03
C THR A 174 2.72 9.56 12.04
N ASP A 175 3.29 8.38 11.74
CA ASP A 175 4.74 8.17 11.73
C ASP A 175 5.41 8.96 10.61
N VAL A 176 4.81 8.94 9.41
CA VAL A 176 5.26 9.70 8.25
C VAL A 176 5.15 11.20 8.53
N GLN A 177 4.02 11.65 9.08
CA GLN A 177 3.81 13.06 9.44
C GLN A 177 4.83 13.57 10.46
N ASN A 178 5.12 12.78 11.50
CA ASN A 178 6.09 13.17 12.51
C ASN A 178 7.50 13.22 11.94
N SER A 179 7.85 12.25 11.09
CA SER A 179 9.16 12.21 10.41
C SER A 179 9.32 13.40 9.46
N TRP A 180 8.27 13.73 8.70
CA TRP A 180 8.22 14.92 7.85
C TRP A 180 8.53 16.20 8.63
N LYS A 181 7.85 16.40 9.76
CA LYS A 181 8.04 17.58 10.63
C LYS A 181 9.46 17.59 11.22
N ALA A 182 9.91 16.46 11.75
CA ALA A 182 11.25 16.29 12.32
C ALA A 182 12.36 16.62 11.31
N LEU A 183 12.17 16.20 10.06
CA LEU A 183 13.08 16.45 8.95
C LEU A 183 12.99 17.87 8.38
N SER A 184 12.03 18.68 8.82
CA SER A 184 11.77 20.04 8.31
C SER A 184 11.59 20.04 6.80
N CYS A 185 10.85 19.06 6.29
CA CYS A 185 10.61 18.88 4.86
C CYS A 185 9.82 20.05 4.25
N THR A 186 10.27 20.51 3.08
CA THR A 186 9.66 21.62 2.32
C THR A 186 9.26 21.23 0.89
N THR A 187 9.34 19.94 0.55
CA THR A 187 8.98 19.41 -0.77
C THR A 187 7.47 19.42 -0.98
N LYS A 188 7.07 19.25 -2.23
CA LYS A 188 5.68 19.04 -2.67
C LYS A 188 5.66 17.91 -3.70
N PRO A 189 4.51 17.24 -3.94
CA PRO A 189 4.50 16.07 -4.79
C PRO A 189 5.06 16.41 -6.17
N SER A 190 5.85 15.50 -6.71
CA SER A 190 6.54 15.56 -7.99
C SER A 190 6.05 14.49 -8.95
N ALA A 191 4.92 13.84 -8.64
CA ALA A 191 4.25 12.84 -9.46
C ALA A 191 4.30 13.17 -10.97
N SER A 192 4.59 12.15 -11.75
CA SER A 192 4.53 12.22 -13.21
C SER A 192 3.11 12.54 -13.66
N CYS A 193 2.98 13.09 -14.86
CA CYS A 193 1.67 13.34 -15.44
C CYS A 193 0.81 12.06 -15.52
N GLN A 194 1.43 10.90 -15.77
CA GLN A 194 0.69 9.65 -15.86
C GLN A 194 0.14 9.24 -14.49
N GLU A 195 0.94 9.32 -13.42
CA GLU A 195 0.49 9.00 -12.05
C GLU A 195 -0.66 9.92 -11.61
N LEU A 196 -0.56 11.22 -11.86
CA LEU A 196 -1.65 12.17 -11.55
C LEU A 196 -2.93 11.82 -12.32
N SER A 197 -2.79 11.39 -13.58
CA SER A 197 -3.91 10.98 -14.42
C SER A 197 -4.58 9.73 -13.85
N ASP A 198 -3.78 8.69 -13.60
CA ASP A 198 -4.21 7.39 -13.08
C ASP A 198 -4.82 7.49 -11.69
N GLN A 199 -4.32 8.38 -10.83
CA GLN A 199 -4.80 8.52 -9.46
C GLN A 199 -6.07 9.35 -9.34
N TYR A 200 -6.23 10.42 -10.14
CA TYR A 200 -7.31 11.39 -9.97
C TYR A 200 -8.31 11.43 -11.12
N ALA A 201 -8.20 10.47 -12.06
CA ALA A 201 -8.99 10.44 -13.30
C ALA A 201 -8.85 11.71 -14.15
N ILE A 202 -7.70 12.39 -14.13
CA ILE A 202 -7.46 13.60 -14.94
C ILE A 202 -7.32 13.19 -16.40
N VAL A 203 -8.04 13.85 -17.31
CA VAL A 203 -7.90 13.63 -18.76
C VAL A 203 -7.47 14.94 -19.41
N ALA A 204 -6.29 14.95 -20.03
CA ALA A 204 -5.73 16.14 -20.67
C ALA A 204 -6.73 16.86 -21.59
N GLY A 205 -6.92 18.16 -21.35
CA GLY A 205 -7.82 19.00 -22.13
C GLY A 205 -9.31 18.68 -21.99
N LYS A 206 -9.71 17.76 -21.09
CA LYS A 206 -11.10 17.37 -20.89
C LYS A 206 -11.60 17.61 -19.47
N GLY A 207 -10.75 17.43 -18.46
CA GLY A 207 -11.08 17.73 -17.07
C GLY A 207 -10.10 17.13 -16.08
N PHE A 208 -10.33 17.40 -14.80
CA PHE A 208 -9.44 17.02 -13.69
C PHE A 208 -9.98 15.89 -12.80
N GLY A 209 -11.01 15.18 -13.23
CA GLY A 209 -11.63 14.10 -12.48
C GLY A 209 -11.99 14.55 -11.07
N PHE A 210 -11.39 13.93 -10.06
CA PHE A 210 -11.52 14.30 -8.65
C PHE A 210 -10.22 14.87 -8.05
N ALA A 211 -9.35 15.43 -8.89
CA ALA A 211 -8.10 16.05 -8.45
C ALA A 211 -8.36 17.31 -7.60
N PRO A 212 -7.76 17.42 -6.42
CA PRO A 212 -7.79 18.65 -5.62
C PRO A 212 -7.01 19.78 -6.32
N ALA A 213 -7.26 21.03 -5.90
CA ALA A 213 -6.78 22.22 -6.60
C ALA A 213 -5.24 22.31 -6.74
N ASP A 214 -4.51 21.83 -5.75
CA ASP A 214 -3.05 21.73 -5.75
C ASP A 214 -2.54 20.75 -6.83
N VAL A 215 -3.18 19.60 -6.98
CA VAL A 215 -2.88 18.63 -8.04
C VAL A 215 -3.21 19.22 -9.42
N GLN A 216 -4.31 19.96 -9.55
CA GLN A 216 -4.62 20.64 -10.81
C GLN A 216 -3.57 21.71 -11.18
N ALA A 217 -3.11 22.48 -10.19
CA ALA A 217 -2.05 23.46 -10.39
C ALA A 217 -0.73 22.78 -10.80
N GLN A 218 -0.38 21.67 -10.15
CA GLN A 218 0.79 20.86 -10.47
C GLN A 218 0.71 20.30 -11.91
N TRP A 219 -0.44 19.75 -12.30
CA TRP A 219 -0.68 19.25 -13.66
C TRP A 219 -0.46 20.33 -14.71
N LYS A 220 -1.04 21.52 -14.48
CA LYS A 220 -0.90 22.68 -15.38
C LYS A 220 0.55 23.16 -15.45
N GLN A 221 1.22 23.28 -14.29
CA GLN A 221 2.62 23.68 -14.21
C GLN A 221 3.55 22.75 -15.00
N LYS A 222 3.27 21.45 -14.98
CA LYS A 222 4.04 20.42 -15.68
C LYS A 222 3.71 20.33 -17.18
N GLY A 223 2.69 21.04 -17.69
CA GLY A 223 2.25 20.92 -19.08
C GLY A 223 1.76 19.52 -19.42
N CYS A 224 1.13 18.83 -18.48
CA CYS A 224 0.75 17.43 -18.61
C CYS A 224 -0.28 17.18 -19.73
N ASN A 225 -0.03 16.13 -20.53
CA ASN A 225 -0.88 15.73 -21.65
C ASN A 225 -1.12 14.20 -21.67
N THR A 226 -1.54 13.63 -20.54
CA THR A 226 -1.81 12.19 -20.38
C THR A 226 -3.30 11.92 -20.09
N ARG A 227 -3.66 10.63 -20.13
CA ARG A 227 -4.99 10.09 -19.81
C ARG A 227 -4.80 8.83 -18.94
N PRO A 228 -5.77 8.44 -18.09
CA PRO A 228 -5.62 7.26 -17.26
C PRO A 228 -5.44 6.01 -18.11
N GLN A 229 -4.64 5.05 -17.62
CA GLN A 229 -4.47 3.75 -18.24
C GLN A 229 -5.81 3.04 -18.39
N ALA A 230 -6.02 2.37 -19.52
CA ALA A 230 -7.29 1.72 -19.85
C ALA A 230 -7.75 0.70 -18.79
N SER A 231 -6.79 -0.02 -18.18
CA SER A 231 -7.04 -0.99 -17.10
C SER A 231 -7.61 -0.36 -15.83
N LEU A 232 -7.40 0.94 -15.60
CA LEU A 232 -7.86 1.67 -14.41
C LEU A 232 -9.19 2.38 -14.61
N VAL A 233 -9.62 2.59 -15.87
CA VAL A 233 -10.78 3.42 -16.19
C VAL A 233 -12.04 2.94 -15.49
N SER A 234 -12.31 1.63 -15.44
CA SER A 234 -13.51 1.10 -14.79
C SER A 234 -13.56 1.42 -13.29
N ALA A 235 -12.43 1.28 -12.59
CA ALA A 235 -12.32 1.59 -11.17
C ALA A 235 -12.49 3.10 -10.91
N LEU A 236 -11.83 3.94 -11.72
CA LEU A 236 -11.94 5.39 -11.62
C LEU A 236 -13.35 5.91 -11.90
N CYS A 237 -14.02 5.34 -12.91
CA CYS A 237 -15.43 5.63 -13.18
C CYS A 237 -16.32 5.27 -11.99
N GLN A 238 -16.10 4.10 -11.38
CA GLN A 238 -16.86 3.70 -10.21
C GLN A 238 -16.60 4.61 -9.01
N GLU A 239 -15.35 5.03 -8.78
CA GLU A 239 -15.02 5.97 -7.70
C GLU A 239 -15.67 7.34 -7.91
N MET A 240 -15.61 7.91 -9.11
CA MET A 240 -16.32 9.15 -9.43
C MET A 240 -17.83 9.02 -9.20
N SER A 241 -18.40 7.88 -9.59
CA SER A 241 -19.81 7.59 -9.39
C SER A 241 -20.19 7.56 -7.92
N ASP A 242 -19.41 6.85 -7.10
CA ASP A 242 -19.62 6.74 -5.66
C ASP A 242 -19.43 8.09 -4.95
N ARG A 243 -18.36 8.83 -5.30
CA ARG A 243 -17.96 10.07 -4.62
C ARG A 243 -18.94 11.22 -4.87
N PHE A 244 -19.46 11.32 -6.09
CA PHE A 244 -20.29 12.45 -6.51
C PHE A 244 -21.74 12.07 -6.83
N ASP A 245 -22.15 10.84 -6.54
CA ASP A 245 -23.47 10.30 -6.88
C ASP A 245 -23.81 10.42 -8.38
N ILE A 246 -22.82 10.25 -9.28
CA ILE A 246 -23.04 10.27 -10.74
C ILE A 246 -23.75 8.99 -11.17
N VAL A 247 -24.86 9.10 -11.89
CA VAL A 247 -25.59 7.99 -12.49
C VAL A 247 -25.47 8.09 -14.02
N ALA A 248 -24.77 7.14 -14.64
CA ALA A 248 -24.60 7.11 -16.10
C ALA A 248 -25.93 7.29 -16.85
N GLY A 249 -25.95 8.24 -17.80
CA GLY A 249 -27.13 8.54 -18.62
C GLY A 249 -28.27 9.27 -17.90
N SER A 250 -28.13 9.60 -16.60
CA SER A 250 -29.20 10.19 -15.80
C SER A 250 -28.79 11.49 -15.11
N SER A 251 -27.79 11.48 -14.23
CA SER A 251 -27.41 12.66 -13.45
C SER A 251 -25.92 12.69 -13.15
N PHE A 252 -25.38 13.89 -12.91
CA PHE A 252 -24.01 14.09 -12.45
C PHE A 252 -23.89 14.29 -10.93
N GLY A 253 -25.00 14.15 -10.20
CA GLY A 253 -25.05 14.38 -8.75
C GLY A 253 -24.37 15.69 -8.35
N SER A 254 -23.35 15.62 -7.49
CA SER A 254 -22.56 16.76 -7.02
C SER A 254 -21.25 17.00 -7.80
N ALA A 255 -21.07 16.36 -8.96
CA ALA A 255 -19.85 16.47 -9.75
C ALA A 255 -19.73 17.86 -10.41
N ASN A 256 -18.58 18.51 -10.24
CA ASN A 256 -18.29 19.78 -10.91
C ASN A 256 -17.98 19.58 -12.40
N ALA A 257 -17.85 20.67 -13.16
CA ALA A 257 -17.63 20.62 -14.61
C ALA A 257 -16.37 19.82 -15.02
N ASP A 258 -15.30 19.90 -14.25
CA ASP A 258 -14.05 19.17 -14.51
C ASP A 258 -14.22 17.66 -14.33
N THR A 259 -14.91 17.24 -13.28
CA THR A 259 -15.26 15.83 -13.06
C THR A 259 -16.16 15.33 -14.19
N GLN A 260 -17.17 16.10 -14.58
CA GLN A 260 -18.09 15.74 -15.67
C GLN A 260 -17.34 15.60 -17.01
N GLY A 261 -16.39 16.49 -17.29
CA GLY A 261 -15.57 16.44 -18.50
C GLY A 261 -14.72 15.17 -18.56
N SER A 262 -14.13 14.78 -17.43
CA SER A 262 -13.33 13.56 -17.31
C SER A 262 -14.19 12.30 -17.43
N TRP A 263 -15.35 12.27 -16.76
CA TRP A 263 -16.34 11.20 -16.86
C TRP A 263 -16.74 10.92 -18.32
N LYS A 264 -17.07 11.97 -19.07
CA LYS A 264 -17.45 11.87 -20.48
C LYS A 264 -16.29 11.38 -21.34
N ALA A 265 -15.09 11.92 -21.12
CA ALA A 265 -13.90 11.55 -21.89
C ALA A 265 -13.44 10.11 -21.64
N LEU A 266 -13.70 9.60 -20.43
CA LEU A 266 -13.45 8.22 -20.05
C LEU A 266 -14.53 7.25 -20.53
N SER A 267 -15.64 7.75 -21.10
CA SER A 267 -16.80 6.96 -21.50
C SER A 267 -17.35 6.12 -20.34
N CYS A 268 -17.38 6.72 -19.15
CA CYS A 268 -17.83 6.05 -17.94
C CYS A 268 -19.30 5.62 -18.03
N ASN A 269 -19.57 4.36 -17.67
CA ASN A 269 -20.90 3.79 -17.55
C ASN A 269 -21.07 3.09 -16.19
N ALA A 270 -21.03 3.87 -15.12
CA ALA A 270 -21.18 3.40 -13.75
C ALA A 270 -22.36 4.08 -13.04
N LYS A 271 -22.81 3.46 -11.94
CA LYS A 271 -23.81 4.01 -11.01
C LYS A 271 -23.28 3.92 -9.58
N PRO A 272 -23.74 4.78 -8.65
CA PRO A 272 -23.18 4.79 -7.31
C PRO A 272 -23.51 3.48 -6.62
N ARG A 273 -22.52 2.90 -5.92
CA ARG A 273 -22.74 1.72 -5.09
C ARG A 273 -23.76 2.03 -4.00
N SER A 274 -24.64 1.06 -3.76
CA SER A 274 -25.55 1.01 -2.63
C SER A 274 -24.78 0.83 -1.31
N CYS A 275 -25.42 1.14 -0.18
CA CYS A 275 -24.84 0.88 1.14
C CYS A 275 -24.45 -0.60 1.30
N GLN A 276 -25.27 -1.53 0.80
CA GLN A 276 -24.98 -2.95 0.88
C GLN A 276 -23.71 -3.33 0.09
N GLU A 277 -23.56 -2.82 -1.13
CA GLU A 277 -22.35 -3.06 -1.94
C GLU A 277 -21.09 -2.50 -1.27
N LEU A 278 -21.18 -1.32 -0.63
CA LEU A 278 -20.08 -0.74 0.14
C LEU A 278 -19.73 -1.60 1.37
N SER A 279 -20.74 -2.07 2.12
CA SER A 279 -20.53 -3.04 3.22
C SER A 279 -19.82 -4.30 2.72
N ASP A 280 -20.34 -4.92 1.66
CA ASP A 280 -19.83 -6.17 1.09
C ASP A 280 -18.43 -6.04 0.47
N GLN A 281 -18.01 -4.81 0.16
CA GLN A 281 -16.71 -4.52 -0.41
C GLN A 281 -15.66 -4.16 0.64
N TYR A 282 -16.03 -3.39 1.65
CA TYR A 282 -15.07 -2.77 2.58
C TYR A 282 -15.17 -3.30 4.02
N ALA A 283 -15.99 -4.32 4.25
CA ALA A 283 -16.29 -4.84 5.60
C ALA A 283 -16.86 -3.77 6.55
N ILE A 284 -17.64 -2.83 6.03
CA ILE A 284 -18.29 -1.79 6.85
C ILE A 284 -19.47 -2.40 7.60
N VAL A 285 -19.45 -2.29 8.93
CA VAL A 285 -20.56 -2.65 9.80
C VAL A 285 -21.09 -1.39 10.47
N ALA A 286 -22.32 -1.00 10.12
CA ALA A 286 -22.94 0.21 10.63
C ALA A 286 -22.84 0.32 12.16
N ASN A 287 -22.44 1.51 12.64
CA ASN A 287 -22.25 1.85 14.06
C ASN A 287 -21.21 1.02 14.82
N GLN A 288 -20.41 0.20 14.13
CA GLN A 288 -19.37 -0.62 14.75
C GLN A 288 -17.99 -0.29 14.17
N GLY A 289 -17.84 -0.31 12.85
CA GLY A 289 -16.57 0.03 12.20
C GLY A 289 -16.73 0.22 10.70
N LEU A 290 -15.85 1.04 10.12
CA LEU A 290 -15.83 1.30 8.68
C LEU A 290 -14.90 0.36 7.90
N GLY A 291 -14.46 -0.73 8.54
CA GLY A 291 -13.57 -1.71 7.96
C GLY A 291 -12.35 -1.07 7.32
N PHE A 292 -12.00 -1.53 6.12
CA PHE A 292 -10.88 -1.00 5.34
C PHE A 292 -11.33 -0.07 4.22
N ALA A 293 -12.46 0.60 4.41
CA ALA A 293 -12.97 1.58 3.45
C ALA A 293 -11.95 2.72 3.24
N PRO A 294 -11.76 3.21 2.01
CA PRO A 294 -10.97 4.42 1.80
C PRO A 294 -11.67 5.64 2.39
N ASP A 295 -10.91 6.70 2.71
CA ASP A 295 -11.42 7.87 3.44
C ASP A 295 -12.62 8.55 2.76
N TYR A 296 -12.66 8.59 1.42
CA TYR A 296 -13.80 9.17 0.72
C TYR A 296 -15.09 8.36 0.96
N VAL A 297 -15.00 7.03 1.09
CA VAL A 297 -16.15 6.19 1.45
C VAL A 297 -16.56 6.48 2.88
N LYS A 298 -15.60 6.54 3.82
CA LYS A 298 -15.87 6.81 5.24
C LYS A 298 -16.56 8.16 5.46
N THR A 299 -15.97 9.22 4.91
CA THR A 299 -16.34 10.62 5.21
C THR A 299 -17.42 11.17 4.29
N THR A 300 -17.45 10.75 3.02
CA THR A 300 -18.31 11.38 2.01
C THR A 300 -19.48 10.49 1.64
N VAL A 301 -19.24 9.20 1.36
CA VAL A 301 -20.29 8.31 0.83
C VAL A 301 -21.14 7.73 1.96
N TRP A 302 -20.51 7.10 2.95
CA TRP A 302 -21.19 6.37 4.02
C TRP A 302 -21.94 7.31 4.96
N ALA A 303 -21.28 8.39 5.40
CA ALA A 303 -21.87 9.40 6.28
C ALA A 303 -23.07 10.12 5.63
N LYS A 304 -22.99 10.47 4.34
CA LYS A 304 -24.06 11.18 3.62
C LYS A 304 -25.30 10.32 3.40
N LYS A 305 -25.11 9.02 3.15
CA LYS A 305 -26.21 8.09 2.82
C LYS A 305 -26.96 7.56 4.05
N SER A 306 -26.53 7.91 5.27
CA SER A 306 -27.09 7.38 6.52
C SER A 306 -27.20 5.85 6.50
N CYS A 307 -26.16 5.18 5.97
CA CYS A 307 -26.18 3.75 5.74
C CYS A 307 -26.28 2.96 7.05
N ALA A 308 -27.22 2.00 7.08
CA ALA A 308 -27.44 1.09 8.19
C ALA A 308 -27.34 -0.38 7.73
N THR A 309 -26.26 -0.72 7.01
CA THR A 309 -26.04 -2.08 6.49
C THR A 309 -24.85 -2.78 7.14
N ARG A 310 -24.83 -4.10 6.96
CA ARG A 310 -23.75 -5.02 7.35
C ARG A 310 -23.43 -5.90 6.13
N PRO A 311 -22.20 -6.43 5.99
CA PRO A 311 -21.89 -7.36 4.92
C PRO A 311 -22.84 -8.56 4.94
N GLN A 312 -23.26 -9.03 3.76
CA GLN A 312 -24.04 -10.24 3.62
C GLN A 312 -23.27 -11.43 4.19
N THR A 313 -23.97 -12.40 4.80
CA THR A 313 -23.35 -13.56 5.46
C THR A 313 -22.36 -14.30 4.54
N ALA A 314 -22.69 -14.47 3.26
CA ALA A 314 -21.82 -15.12 2.28
C ALA A 314 -20.52 -14.34 1.97
N LYS A 315 -20.47 -13.05 2.30
CA LYS A 315 -19.31 -12.17 2.11
C LYS A 315 -18.44 -12.04 3.36
N VAL A 316 -18.98 -12.38 4.53
CA VAL A 316 -18.26 -12.22 5.82
C VAL A 316 -16.95 -12.99 5.83
N THR A 317 -16.96 -14.29 5.50
CA THR A 317 -15.74 -15.11 5.54
C THR A 317 -14.64 -14.58 4.61
N PRO A 318 -14.90 -14.27 3.32
CA PRO A 318 -13.90 -13.63 2.46
C PRO A 318 -13.38 -12.29 2.98
N LEU A 319 -14.25 -11.46 3.55
CA LEU A 319 -13.85 -10.15 4.10
C LEU A 319 -13.00 -10.28 5.36
N CYS A 320 -13.35 -11.20 6.26
CA CYS A 320 -12.51 -11.56 7.40
C CYS A 320 -11.14 -12.04 6.93
N GLN A 321 -11.09 -12.89 5.90
CA GLN A 321 -9.83 -13.37 5.35
C GLN A 321 -8.99 -12.21 4.78
N GLU A 322 -9.60 -11.32 4.02
CA GLU A 322 -8.94 -10.14 3.45
C GLU A 322 -8.37 -9.22 4.53
N MET A 323 -9.13 -8.93 5.59
CA MET A 323 -8.63 -8.15 6.73
C MET A 323 -7.46 -8.86 7.44
N SER A 324 -7.55 -10.18 7.57
CA SER A 324 -6.52 -11.00 8.22
C SER A 324 -5.21 -10.95 7.43
N ASP A 325 -5.28 -11.14 6.11
CA ASP A 325 -4.13 -11.11 5.22
C ASP A 325 -3.49 -9.73 5.16
N ARG A 326 -4.34 -8.69 5.01
CA ARG A 326 -3.87 -7.33 4.78
C ARG A 326 -3.25 -6.70 6.02
N TYR A 327 -3.78 -7.02 7.20
CA TYR A 327 -3.40 -6.36 8.44
C TYR A 327 -2.79 -7.29 9.48
N GLY A 328 -2.63 -8.58 9.17
CA GLY A 328 -2.05 -9.57 10.08
C GLY A 328 -2.92 -9.88 11.31
N ILE A 329 -4.24 -9.70 11.21
CA ILE A 329 -5.16 -9.94 12.35
C ILE A 329 -5.33 -11.44 12.58
N VAL A 330 -5.15 -11.91 13.81
CA VAL A 330 -5.39 -13.31 14.20
C VAL A 330 -6.55 -13.38 15.19
N ALA A 331 -7.50 -14.29 14.98
CA ALA A 331 -8.61 -14.52 15.91
C ALA A 331 -8.10 -14.89 17.32
N GLY A 332 -8.54 -14.12 18.34
CA GLY A 332 -8.06 -14.28 19.73
C GLY A 332 -6.61 -13.85 19.97
N GLY A 333 -5.94 -13.29 18.95
CA GLY A 333 -4.55 -12.84 18.99
C GLY A 333 -4.42 -11.32 18.90
N THR A 334 -3.34 -10.87 18.25
CA THR A 334 -3.07 -9.45 18.01
C THR A 334 -3.76 -8.97 16.74
N PHE A 335 -4.05 -7.67 16.67
CA PHE A 335 -4.67 -7.04 15.49
C PHE A 335 -3.66 -6.59 14.42
N GLY A 336 -2.40 -7.03 14.53
CA GLY A 336 -1.32 -6.61 13.64
C GLY A 336 -1.29 -5.09 13.45
N THR A 337 -1.48 -4.62 12.22
CA THR A 337 -1.44 -3.21 11.82
C THR A 337 -2.81 -2.59 11.55
N ALA A 338 -3.87 -3.30 11.90
CA ALA A 338 -5.24 -2.86 11.68
C ALA A 338 -5.54 -1.59 12.48
N ASP A 339 -6.09 -0.56 11.82
CA ASP A 339 -6.64 0.60 12.50
C ASP A 339 -7.90 0.24 13.32
N THR A 340 -8.37 1.17 14.15
CA THR A 340 -9.55 0.96 15.00
C THR A 340 -10.81 0.59 14.21
N ASP A 341 -11.01 1.12 12.99
CA ASP A 341 -12.17 0.80 12.16
C ASP A 341 -12.13 -0.66 11.70
N VAL A 342 -10.98 -1.12 11.23
CA VAL A 342 -10.75 -2.51 10.82
C VAL A 342 -10.92 -3.44 12.02
N GLN A 343 -10.35 -3.10 13.18
CA GLN A 343 -10.47 -3.91 14.40
C GLN A 343 -11.94 -4.04 14.86
N ASN A 344 -12.70 -2.94 14.79
CA ASN A 344 -14.09 -2.98 15.19
C ASN A 344 -14.95 -3.77 14.20
N SER A 345 -14.72 -3.60 12.90
CA SER A 345 -15.36 -4.43 11.86
C SER A 345 -15.03 -5.91 12.03
N TRP A 346 -13.77 -6.26 12.35
CA TRP A 346 -13.36 -7.63 12.63
C TRP A 346 -14.15 -8.24 13.79
N LYS A 347 -14.21 -7.54 14.93
CA LYS A 347 -14.93 -7.98 16.14
C LYS A 347 -16.42 -8.10 15.85
N ALA A 348 -16.99 -7.10 15.19
CA ALA A 348 -18.39 -7.07 14.79
C ALA A 348 -18.76 -8.32 13.98
N LEU A 349 -17.99 -8.60 12.94
CA LEU A 349 -18.24 -9.73 12.03
C LEU A 349 -17.96 -11.10 12.65
N SER A 350 -17.51 -11.16 13.92
CA SER A 350 -17.11 -12.40 14.58
C SER A 350 -16.08 -13.18 13.76
N CYS A 351 -15.13 -12.47 13.15
CA CYS A 351 -14.11 -13.07 12.31
C CYS A 351 -13.24 -14.06 13.10
N THR A 352 -13.13 -15.29 12.58
CA THR A 352 -12.31 -16.37 13.15
C THR A 352 -11.17 -16.79 12.22
N THR A 353 -10.98 -16.09 11.11
CA THR A 353 -9.89 -16.36 10.18
C THR A 353 -8.53 -16.01 10.81
N LYS A 354 -7.50 -16.64 10.29
CA LYS A 354 -6.10 -16.29 10.52
C LYS A 354 -5.52 -15.80 9.19
N PRO A 355 -4.39 -15.05 9.19
CA PRO A 355 -3.76 -14.64 7.95
C PRO A 355 -3.65 -15.91 7.12
N SER A 356 -4.30 -15.86 5.96
CA SER A 356 -4.47 -17.07 5.15
C SER A 356 -3.09 -17.54 4.88
N SER A 357 -2.98 -18.82 4.55
CA SER A 357 -1.70 -19.23 4.08
C SER A 357 -1.38 -18.55 2.65
N LYS A 358 -1.17 -17.20 2.55
CA LYS A 358 -0.91 -16.20 1.48
C LYS A 358 0.50 -15.78 1.06
#